data_AF-A0A151PI26-F1
#
_entry.id   AF-A0A151PI26-F1
#
_cell.length_a   1.000
_cell.length_b   1.000
_cell.length_c   1.000
_cell.angle_alpha   90.00
_cell.angle_beta   90.00
_cell.angle_gamma   90.00
#
_symmetry.space_group_name_H-M   'P 1'
#
loop_
_entity.id
_entity.type
_entity.pdbx_description
1 polymer ?
#
loop_
_entity_poly.entity_id
_entity_poly.type
_entity_poly.pdbx_seq_one_letter_code
_entity_poly.pdbx_strand_id
1 'polypeptide(L)'
;MIRLGPREVSGKHHDQTRTCLKKSCDMWSSTPGKKLQVLEHPSHEQIALQSPEELGVGQVYLVTIEFHGKLADGFDGFYKSSYKTHGGETRIIATTHFEPTSARMAFPCFDEPSFKANFSIKIRREKQHIALSNMPKTKTTELGGGLLEDHFDVTVKMSTYLVAYVICDFKYSEATTSSGIKVSVYASPDKWDQTRYALDAAVKLLEFYEKHFDISFPLPKLDLIAVPDFQSGAMENWGLITYRETSLLYNPKTSSAADKLWVTKVAHQV
;
A
#
# COMPACT_ATOMS: atom_id res chain seq x y z
N MET A 1 2.80 -20.02 9.74
CA MET A 1 4.22 -19.59 9.74
C MET A 1 4.33 -18.22 9.10
N ILE A 2 5.37 -17.44 9.42
CA ILE A 2 5.60 -16.13 8.80
C ILE A 2 6.13 -16.39 7.38
N ARG A 3 5.61 -15.65 6.41
CA ARG A 3 6.03 -15.67 5.02
C ARG A 3 7.05 -14.57 4.77
N LEU A 4 8.04 -14.86 3.93
CA LEU A 4 8.99 -13.91 3.38
C LEU A 4 9.25 -14.29 1.93
N GLY A 5 9.13 -13.32 1.02
CA GLY A 5 9.30 -13.53 -0.41
C GLY A 5 10.67 -14.13 -0.77
N PRO A 6 10.77 -14.86 -1.90
CA PRO A 6 11.99 -15.51 -2.31
C PRO A 6 13.09 -14.49 -2.61
N ARG A 7 14.35 -14.87 -2.30
CA ARG A 7 15.53 -14.19 -2.86
C ARG A 7 15.59 -14.58 -4.33
N GLU A 8 15.59 -13.65 -5.28
CA GLU A 8 15.93 -13.99 -6.66
C GLU A 8 17.29 -14.72 -6.69
N VAL A 9 17.39 -15.69 -7.62
CA VAL A 9 18.54 -16.59 -7.83
C VAL A 9 19.86 -15.83 -8.09
N SER A 10 19.81 -14.52 -8.31
CA SER A 10 20.95 -13.62 -8.48
C SER A 10 21.64 -13.16 -7.18
N GLY A 11 21.15 -13.59 -6.00
CA GLY A 11 21.84 -13.40 -4.73
C GLY A 11 21.68 -12.01 -4.12
N LYS A 12 21.18 -11.98 -2.88
CA LYS A 12 21.10 -10.85 -1.92
C LYS A 12 19.91 -9.88 -2.05
N HIS A 13 18.67 -10.30 -1.78
CA HIS A 13 17.55 -9.34 -1.71
C HIS A 13 16.74 -9.24 -0.42
N HIS A 14 17.03 -10.02 0.64
CA HIS A 14 16.66 -9.66 2.01
C HIS A 14 17.75 -10.12 2.98
N ASP A 15 18.42 -9.20 3.67
CA ASP A 15 19.22 -9.53 4.85
C ASP A 15 18.42 -9.08 6.07
N GLN A 16 18.05 -10.03 6.93
CA GLN A 16 17.44 -9.70 8.22
C GLN A 16 18.54 -9.38 9.21
N THR A 17 18.60 -8.13 9.65
CA THR A 17 19.68 -7.65 10.51
C THR A 17 19.40 -7.92 11.98
N ARG A 18 18.12 -7.93 12.38
CA ARG A 18 17.72 -8.10 13.78
C ARG A 18 16.29 -8.58 13.93
N THR A 19 16.10 -9.66 14.68
CA THR A 19 14.76 -10.15 15.06
C THR A 19 14.69 -10.37 16.57
N CYS A 20 13.67 -9.81 17.21
CA CYS A 20 13.47 -9.95 18.65
C CYS A 20 11.99 -10.10 19.05
N LEU A 21 11.79 -10.69 20.23
CA LEU A 21 10.50 -10.94 20.85
C LEU A 21 10.41 -10.21 22.19
N LYS A 22 9.29 -9.55 22.44
CA LYS A 22 8.91 -9.03 23.75
C LYS A 22 7.54 -9.55 24.16
N LYS A 23 7.34 -9.80 25.45
CA LYS A 23 6.01 -10.06 26.00
C LYS A 23 5.28 -8.72 26.18
N SER A 24 3.96 -8.70 26.00
CA SER A 24 3.15 -7.48 26.07
C SER A 24 3.35 -6.69 27.38
N CYS A 25 3.45 -7.38 28.52
CA CYS A 25 3.71 -6.76 29.83
C CYS A 25 5.04 -5.96 29.89
N ASP A 26 5.99 -6.28 29.01
CA ASP A 26 7.31 -5.68 28.99
C ASP A 26 7.47 -4.64 27.87
N MET A 27 6.41 -4.33 27.11
CA MET A 27 6.48 -3.40 25.96
C MET A 27 6.90 -1.99 26.36
N TRP A 28 6.48 -1.52 27.53
CA TRP A 28 6.88 -0.20 28.07
C TRP A 28 8.17 -0.24 28.88
N SER A 29 8.77 -1.42 29.05
CA SER A 29 10.05 -1.55 29.74
C SER A 29 11.21 -1.27 28.78
N SER A 30 12.27 -0.66 29.31
CA SER A 30 13.55 -0.46 28.62
C SER A 30 14.27 -1.79 28.31
N THR A 31 13.75 -2.91 28.81
CA THR A 31 14.35 -4.24 28.67
C THR A 31 14.49 -4.60 27.20
N PRO A 32 15.68 -4.99 26.72
CA PRO A 32 15.84 -5.47 25.35
C PRO A 32 14.96 -6.70 25.08
N GLY A 33 14.41 -6.80 23.87
CA GLY A 33 13.68 -8.01 23.47
C GLY A 33 14.60 -9.23 23.38
N LYS A 34 14.06 -10.42 23.63
CA LYS A 34 14.81 -11.68 23.46
C LYS A 34 15.10 -11.88 21.98
N LYS A 35 16.36 -12.13 21.63
CA LYS A 35 16.75 -12.41 20.23
C LYS A 35 16.11 -13.72 19.78
N LEU A 36 15.51 -13.72 18.59
CA LEU A 36 15.00 -14.92 17.95
C LEU A 36 15.99 -15.40 16.89
N GLN A 37 16.17 -16.71 16.77
CA GLN A 37 16.90 -17.29 15.64
C GLN A 37 15.95 -17.36 14.44
N VAL A 38 16.40 -16.90 13.28
CA VAL A 38 15.64 -16.94 12.03
C VAL A 38 16.11 -18.14 11.22
N LEU A 39 15.17 -18.99 10.82
CA LEU A 39 15.41 -20.11 9.92
C LEU A 39 14.61 -19.86 8.63
N GLU A 40 15.26 -19.92 7.48
CA GLU A 40 14.63 -19.69 6.18
C GLU A 40 14.21 -21.00 5.52
N HIS A 41 13.05 -21.01 4.86
CA HIS A 41 12.58 -22.12 4.03
C HIS A 41 12.13 -21.60 2.65
N PRO A 42 13.06 -21.29 1.74
CA PRO A 42 12.77 -20.54 0.51
C PRO A 42 11.74 -21.18 -0.41
N SER A 43 11.72 -22.52 -0.52
CA SER A 43 10.75 -23.22 -1.38
C SER A 43 9.29 -23.10 -0.92
N HIS A 44 9.06 -22.64 0.30
CA HIS A 44 7.72 -22.30 0.81
C HIS A 44 7.57 -20.80 1.07
N GLU A 45 8.58 -19.99 0.76
CA GLU A 45 8.58 -18.55 1.04
C GLU A 45 8.27 -18.27 2.51
N GLN A 46 8.91 -19.04 3.40
CA GLN A 46 8.64 -19.03 4.84
C GLN A 46 9.90 -18.73 5.64
N ILE A 47 9.69 -18.13 6.80
CA ILE A 47 10.67 -18.06 7.87
C ILE A 47 10.07 -18.62 9.16
N ALA A 48 10.88 -19.35 9.91
CA ALA A 48 10.57 -19.75 11.28
C ALA A 48 11.39 -18.90 12.25
N LEU A 49 10.72 -18.35 13.26
CA LEU A 49 11.34 -17.59 14.33
C LEU A 49 11.43 -18.48 15.57
N GLN A 50 12.61 -19.02 15.83
CA GLN A 50 12.85 -19.89 16.95
C GLN A 50 13.10 -19.07 18.22
N SER A 51 12.19 -19.24 19.20
CA SER A 51 12.31 -18.67 20.54
C SER A 51 13.22 -19.52 21.42
N PRO A 52 14.06 -18.92 22.29
CA PRO A 52 14.87 -19.67 23.24
C PRO A 52 14.05 -20.33 24.35
N GLU A 53 12.78 -19.91 24.51
CA GLU A 53 11.86 -20.41 25.52
C GLU A 53 10.49 -20.70 24.90
N GLU A 54 9.74 -21.61 25.51
CA GLU A 54 8.36 -21.89 25.14
C GLU A 54 7.47 -20.65 25.32
N LEU A 55 6.61 -20.41 24.34
CA LEU A 55 5.64 -19.31 24.40
C LEU A 55 4.40 -19.78 25.13
N GLY A 56 3.94 -18.98 26.10
CA GLY A 56 2.73 -19.27 26.86
C GLY A 56 1.47 -19.08 26.02
N VAL A 57 0.55 -20.05 26.07
CA VAL A 57 -0.75 -19.98 25.39
C VAL A 57 -1.56 -18.79 25.90
N GLY A 58 -2.25 -18.09 24.98
CA GLY A 58 -3.10 -16.93 25.30
C GLY A 58 -2.32 -15.66 25.68
N GLN A 59 -0.99 -15.69 25.65
CA GLN A 59 -0.17 -14.51 25.91
C GLN A 59 0.05 -13.70 24.62
N VAL A 60 0.16 -12.38 24.78
CA VAL A 60 0.44 -11.47 23.67
C VAL A 60 1.93 -11.19 23.61
N TYR A 61 2.49 -11.32 22.40
CA TYR A 61 3.89 -11.07 22.12
C TYR A 61 4.04 -10.06 20.98
N LEU A 62 5.07 -9.23 21.07
CA LEU A 62 5.52 -8.33 20.03
C LEU A 62 6.75 -8.92 19.35
N VAL A 63 6.61 -9.23 18.06
CA VAL A 63 7.73 -9.62 17.19
C VAL A 63 8.21 -8.37 16.45
N THR A 64 9.49 -8.05 16.58
CA THR A 64 10.14 -6.97 15.81
C THR A 64 11.14 -7.58 14.86
N ILE A 65 11.00 -7.28 13.57
CA ILE A 65 11.89 -7.76 12.49
C ILE A 65 12.42 -6.53 11.76
N GLU A 66 13.73 -6.35 11.75
CA GLU A 66 14.42 -5.38 10.91
C GLU A 66 14.88 -6.08 9.62
N PHE A 67 14.51 -5.51 8.48
CA PHE A 67 14.80 -6.06 7.16
C PHE A 67 15.04 -4.93 6.16
N HIS A 68 15.67 -5.25 5.05
CA HIS A 68 15.81 -4.36 3.90
C HIS A 68 15.68 -5.18 2.62
N GLY A 69 15.26 -4.54 1.54
CA GLY A 69 15.18 -5.15 0.21
C GLY A 69 15.30 -4.09 -0.87
N LYS A 70 15.53 -4.52 -2.11
CA LYS A 70 15.45 -3.65 -3.28
C LYS A 70 14.01 -3.58 -3.75
N LEU A 71 13.62 -2.46 -4.36
CA LEU A 71 12.37 -2.40 -5.12
C LEU A 71 12.42 -3.44 -6.24
N ALA A 72 11.32 -4.17 -6.42
CA ALA A 72 11.20 -5.11 -7.52
C ALA A 72 11.15 -4.36 -8.87
N ASP A 73 11.71 -4.99 -9.91
CA ASP A 73 11.62 -4.52 -11.29
C ASP A 73 10.38 -5.07 -12.03
N GLY A 74 9.66 -6.01 -11.40
CA GLY A 74 8.37 -6.55 -11.88
C GLY A 74 7.18 -5.67 -11.47
N PHE A 75 5.97 -6.25 -11.48
CA PHE A 75 4.73 -5.56 -11.12
C PHE A 75 4.14 -6.00 -9.77
N ASP A 76 4.86 -6.85 -9.03
CA ASP A 76 4.44 -7.47 -7.78
C ASP A 76 5.29 -7.00 -6.59
N GLY A 77 4.72 -7.08 -5.40
CA GLY A 77 5.39 -6.69 -4.17
C GLY A 77 5.50 -5.17 -4.07
N PHE A 78 6.62 -4.68 -3.55
CA PHE A 78 6.93 -3.26 -3.55
C PHE A 78 7.91 -2.96 -4.68
N TYR A 79 7.40 -2.34 -5.74
CA TYR A 79 8.07 -2.29 -7.03
C TYR A 79 8.24 -0.86 -7.56
N LYS A 80 9.14 -0.72 -8.53
CA LYS A 80 9.45 0.54 -9.20
C LYS A 80 8.59 0.70 -10.44
N SER A 81 7.94 1.85 -10.60
CA SER A 81 7.32 2.28 -11.85
C SER A 81 7.93 3.61 -12.30
N SER A 82 7.74 3.99 -13.55
CA SER A 82 8.25 5.25 -14.08
C SER A 82 7.29 5.92 -15.05
N TYR A 83 7.39 7.24 -15.19
CA TYR A 83 6.67 7.98 -16.23
C TYR A 83 7.57 9.04 -16.85
N LYS A 84 7.23 9.45 -18.08
CA LYS A 84 7.89 10.57 -18.76
C LYS A 84 7.06 11.84 -18.61
N THR A 85 7.72 12.93 -18.26
CA THR A 85 7.13 14.26 -18.28
C THR A 85 7.03 14.78 -19.72
N HIS A 86 6.25 15.82 -19.97
CA HIS A 86 6.23 16.54 -21.24
C HIS A 86 7.62 17.07 -21.66
N GLY A 87 8.48 17.40 -20.69
CA GLY A 87 9.86 17.83 -20.93
C GLY A 87 10.83 16.69 -21.28
N GLY A 88 10.38 15.44 -21.29
CA GLY A 88 11.19 14.26 -21.59
C GLY A 88 11.95 13.67 -20.39
N GLU A 89 11.87 14.29 -19.21
CA GLU A 89 12.42 13.75 -17.96
C GLU A 89 11.69 12.46 -17.58
N THR A 90 12.45 11.41 -17.22
CA THR A 90 11.88 10.18 -16.65
C THR A 90 11.88 10.27 -15.13
N ARG A 91 10.72 10.13 -14.52
CA ARG A 91 10.52 10.16 -13.06
C ARG A 91 10.16 8.78 -12.56
N ILE A 92 10.65 8.46 -11.36
CA ILE A 92 10.47 7.16 -10.72
C ILE A 92 9.45 7.30 -9.59
N ILE A 93 8.56 6.33 -9.49
CA ILE A 93 7.67 6.14 -8.35
C ILE A 93 7.89 4.74 -7.77
N ALA A 94 7.53 4.57 -6.50
CA ALA A 94 7.47 3.26 -5.86
C ALA A 94 6.03 2.97 -5.45
N THR A 95 5.52 1.79 -5.76
CA THR A 95 4.12 1.42 -5.55
C THR A 95 4.00 -0.06 -5.20
N THR A 96 2.85 -0.47 -4.66
CA THR A 96 2.61 -1.82 -4.16
C THR A 96 1.53 -2.55 -4.95
N HIS A 97 1.74 -3.84 -5.18
CA HIS A 97 0.71 -4.79 -5.63
C HIS A 97 0.91 -6.12 -4.92
N PHE A 98 -0.01 -6.48 -4.02
CA PHE A 98 0.21 -7.61 -3.10
C PHE A 98 -0.69 -8.82 -3.35
N GLU A 99 -1.80 -8.67 -4.07
CA GLU A 99 -2.64 -9.81 -4.40
C GLU A 99 -1.95 -10.72 -5.44
N PRO A 100 -1.98 -12.06 -5.26
CA PRO A 100 -2.57 -12.79 -4.13
C PRO A 100 -1.63 -12.99 -2.94
N THR A 101 -0.31 -13.02 -3.16
CA THR A 101 0.67 -13.50 -2.16
C THR A 101 1.98 -12.71 -2.14
N SER A 102 1.95 -11.45 -2.57
CA SER A 102 3.16 -10.64 -2.77
C SER A 102 3.43 -9.67 -1.62
N ALA A 103 2.56 -9.57 -0.60
CA ALA A 103 2.83 -8.74 0.59
C ALA A 103 4.12 -9.19 1.31
N ARG A 104 4.36 -10.51 1.35
CA ARG A 104 5.58 -11.11 1.90
C ARG A 104 6.88 -10.66 1.22
N MET A 105 6.82 -10.11 0.00
CA MET A 105 7.98 -9.56 -0.71
C MET A 105 8.32 -8.14 -0.25
N ALA A 106 7.39 -7.47 0.44
CA ALA A 106 7.56 -6.12 0.92
C ALA A 106 7.79 -6.07 2.44
N PHE A 107 7.17 -6.97 3.21
CA PHE A 107 7.41 -7.13 4.65
C PHE A 107 7.09 -8.55 5.13
N PRO A 108 7.85 -9.10 6.10
CA PRO A 108 7.54 -10.41 6.67
C PRO A 108 6.18 -10.41 7.38
N CYS A 109 5.28 -11.31 7.00
CA CYS A 109 3.92 -11.34 7.55
C CYS A 109 3.25 -12.73 7.46
N PHE A 110 2.12 -12.91 8.12
CA PHE A 110 1.26 -14.08 7.93
C PHE A 110 0.40 -13.88 6.69
N ASP A 111 1.01 -14.11 5.53
CA ASP A 111 0.46 -13.70 4.24
C ASP A 111 -0.57 -14.69 3.66
N GLU A 112 -1.66 -14.86 4.41
CA GLU A 112 -2.85 -15.61 3.97
C GLU A 112 -4.10 -14.80 4.37
N PRO A 113 -5.15 -14.71 3.53
CA PRO A 113 -6.25 -13.75 3.72
C PRO A 113 -7.02 -13.89 5.04
N SER A 114 -7.02 -15.07 5.66
CA SER A 114 -7.69 -15.34 6.93
C SER A 114 -7.02 -14.66 8.12
N PHE A 115 -5.72 -14.34 8.05
CA PHE A 115 -4.97 -13.67 9.12
C PHE A 115 -5.15 -12.15 9.09
N LYS A 116 -6.40 -11.69 9.22
CA LYS A 116 -6.68 -10.26 9.24
C LYS A 116 -6.10 -9.57 10.47
N ALA A 117 -5.52 -8.40 10.29
CA ALA A 117 -4.94 -7.58 11.33
C ALA A 117 -5.19 -6.08 11.08
N ASN A 118 -4.86 -5.26 12.08
CA ASN A 118 -4.76 -3.81 11.92
C ASN A 118 -3.33 -3.45 11.49
N PHE A 119 -3.18 -2.45 10.64
CA PHE A 119 -1.88 -2.00 10.14
C PHE A 119 -1.67 -0.53 10.50
N SER A 120 -0.55 -0.21 11.13
CA SER A 120 -0.10 1.17 11.39
C SER A 120 1.14 1.43 10.55
N ILE A 121 0.99 2.26 9.51
CA ILE A 121 2.02 2.43 8.47
C ILE A 121 2.73 3.77 8.68
N LYS A 122 4.05 3.75 8.51
CA LYS A 122 4.90 4.94 8.50
C LYS A 122 5.85 4.87 7.31
N ILE A 123 5.96 5.96 6.57
CA ILE A 123 6.80 6.04 5.37
C ILE A 123 7.77 7.20 5.51
N ARG A 124 9.07 6.90 5.36
CA ARG A 124 10.11 7.92 5.23
C ARG A 124 10.33 8.24 3.76
N ARG A 125 10.39 9.52 3.44
CA ARG A 125 10.57 10.02 2.06
C ARG A 125 11.33 11.33 2.01
N GLU A 126 11.84 11.66 0.83
CA GLU A 126 12.41 12.98 0.55
C GLU A 126 11.30 14.04 0.35
N LYS A 127 11.65 15.32 0.48
CA LYS A 127 10.69 16.44 0.50
C LYS A 127 9.89 16.61 -0.80
N GLN A 128 10.47 16.25 -1.94
CA GLN A 128 9.85 16.38 -3.26
C GLN A 128 8.79 15.31 -3.56
N HIS A 129 8.78 14.22 -2.80
CA HIS A 129 7.78 13.16 -2.96
C HIS A 129 6.64 13.35 -1.96
N ILE A 130 5.49 12.78 -2.24
CA ILE A 130 4.41 12.49 -1.30
C ILE A 130 4.38 10.99 -1.00
N ALA A 131 3.81 10.61 0.14
CA ALA A 131 3.48 9.22 0.44
C ALA A 131 1.97 9.09 0.63
N LEU A 132 1.39 8.06 0.02
CA LEU A 132 0.00 7.65 0.17
C LEU A 132 -0.04 6.26 0.79
N SER A 133 -1.11 5.96 1.53
CA SER A 133 -1.38 4.62 2.06
C SER A 133 -2.89 4.44 2.25
N ASN A 134 -3.33 3.29 2.78
CA ASN A 134 -4.74 2.94 2.99
C ASN A 134 -5.52 4.01 3.78
N MET A 135 -4.91 4.55 4.83
CA MET A 135 -5.55 5.49 5.77
C MET A 135 -5.08 6.94 5.54
N PRO A 136 -5.79 7.95 6.08
CA PRO A 136 -5.31 9.33 6.05
C PRO A 136 -3.98 9.49 6.78
N LYS A 137 -3.19 10.45 6.31
CA LYS A 137 -2.00 10.89 7.02
C LYS A 137 -2.39 11.73 8.25
N THR A 138 -1.94 11.31 9.42
CA THR A 138 -2.22 11.98 10.70
C THR A 138 -1.12 12.97 11.10
N LYS A 139 0.13 12.71 10.69
CA LYS A 139 1.28 13.56 11.00
C LYS A 139 2.40 13.42 9.96
N THR A 140 3.14 14.50 9.71
CA THR A 140 4.47 14.47 9.09
C THR A 140 5.49 15.00 10.10
N THR A 141 6.58 14.26 10.31
CA THR A 141 7.68 14.68 11.18
C THR A 141 8.93 14.91 10.34
N GLU A 142 9.60 16.05 10.50
CA GLU A 142 10.92 16.25 9.90
C GLU A 142 11.97 15.40 10.62
N LEU A 143 12.79 14.69 9.85
CA LEU A 143 13.94 13.96 10.33
C LEU A 143 15.24 14.66 9.91
N GLY A 144 16.36 14.26 10.50
CA GLY A 144 17.68 14.69 10.03
C GLY A 144 17.95 14.26 8.58
N GLY A 145 18.81 15.00 7.88
CA GLY A 145 19.22 14.67 6.52
C GLY A 145 18.19 14.98 5.42
N GLY A 146 17.21 15.86 5.70
CA GLY A 146 16.22 16.30 4.70
C GLY A 146 15.08 15.31 4.44
N LEU A 147 14.97 14.25 5.26
CA LEU A 147 13.89 13.28 5.18
C LEU A 147 12.67 13.72 6.00
N LEU A 148 11.50 13.27 5.56
CA LEU A 148 10.23 13.40 6.26
C LEU A 148 9.70 12.01 6.60
N GLU A 149 9.06 11.84 7.75
CA GLU A 149 8.34 10.63 8.14
C GLU A 149 6.84 10.92 8.23
N ASP A 150 6.08 10.34 7.31
CA ASP A 150 4.62 10.40 7.30
C ASP A 150 4.05 9.25 8.14
N HIS A 151 3.12 9.58 9.03
CA HIS A 151 2.39 8.63 9.88
C HIS A 151 0.95 8.56 9.39
N PHE A 152 0.49 7.36 9.09
CA PHE A 152 -0.90 7.11 8.68
C PHE A 152 -1.71 6.58 9.86
N ASP A 153 -3.01 6.85 9.84
CA ASP A 153 -3.92 6.29 10.85
C ASP A 153 -3.94 4.75 10.78
N VAL A 154 -4.36 4.11 11.87
CA VAL A 154 -4.45 2.65 11.94
C VAL A 154 -5.60 2.15 11.05
N THR A 155 -5.35 1.12 10.25
CA THR A 155 -6.40 0.54 9.42
C THR A 155 -7.45 -0.19 10.27
N VAL A 156 -8.63 -0.38 9.70
CA VAL A 156 -9.55 -1.44 10.17
C VAL A 156 -8.90 -2.83 10.00
N LYS A 157 -9.52 -3.86 10.58
CA LYS A 157 -9.05 -5.24 10.45
C LYS A 157 -9.21 -5.72 9.01
N MET A 158 -8.09 -5.90 8.31
CA MET A 158 -8.05 -6.28 6.89
C MET A 158 -6.98 -7.33 6.61
N SER A 159 -7.01 -7.94 5.42
CA SER A 159 -6.04 -8.94 4.98
C SER A 159 -4.75 -8.28 4.46
N THR A 160 -3.62 -8.99 4.49
CA THR A 160 -2.29 -8.47 4.09
C THR A 160 -2.25 -7.98 2.64
N TYR A 161 -2.95 -8.66 1.74
CA TYR A 161 -2.97 -8.32 0.31
C TYR A 161 -3.62 -6.95 0.00
N LEU A 162 -4.37 -6.37 0.95
CA LEU A 162 -4.99 -5.05 0.82
C LEU A 162 -4.10 -3.92 1.35
N VAL A 163 -2.96 -4.23 1.97
CA VAL A 163 -2.01 -3.19 2.40
C VAL A 163 -1.47 -2.50 1.15
N ALA A 164 -1.49 -1.17 1.13
CA ALA A 164 -0.94 -0.40 0.01
C ALA A 164 -0.21 0.85 0.48
N TYR A 165 0.85 1.20 -0.24
CA TYR A 165 1.52 2.48 -0.10
C TYR A 165 2.24 2.87 -1.39
N VAL A 166 2.22 4.17 -1.68
CA VAL A 166 2.81 4.74 -2.90
C VAL A 166 3.66 5.95 -2.55
N ILE A 167 4.88 6.00 -3.09
CA ILE A 167 5.79 7.14 -2.99
C ILE A 167 5.96 7.70 -4.40
N CYS A 168 5.48 8.92 -4.62
CA CYS A 168 5.43 9.57 -5.93
C CYS A 168 5.44 11.08 -5.79
N ASP A 169 5.27 11.82 -6.88
CA ASP A 169 5.15 13.28 -6.93
C ASP A 169 3.85 13.72 -7.65
N PHE A 170 2.83 12.89 -7.54
CA PHE A 170 1.57 13.06 -8.25
C PHE A 170 0.74 14.23 -7.74
N LYS A 171 -0.14 14.73 -8.61
CA LYS A 171 -1.19 15.70 -8.28
C LYS A 171 -2.54 15.00 -8.21
N TYR A 172 -3.52 15.65 -7.59
CA TYR A 172 -4.84 15.09 -7.44
C TYR A 172 -5.96 16.12 -7.61
N SER A 173 -7.13 15.62 -7.99
CA SER A 173 -8.41 16.29 -7.84
C SER A 173 -9.16 15.66 -6.67
N GLU A 174 -9.87 16.45 -5.88
CA GLU A 174 -10.64 15.99 -4.70
C GLU A 174 -12.09 16.45 -4.78
N ALA A 175 -13.00 15.62 -4.26
CA ALA A 175 -14.38 15.96 -3.94
C ALA A 175 -14.80 15.26 -2.65
N THR A 176 -15.93 15.65 -2.08
CA THR A 176 -16.48 15.04 -0.87
C THR A 176 -17.87 14.49 -1.17
N THR A 177 -18.14 13.26 -0.75
CA THR A 177 -19.48 12.66 -0.85
C THR A 177 -20.46 13.36 0.10
N SER A 178 -21.75 13.15 -0.11
CA SER A 178 -22.81 13.55 0.81
C SER A 178 -22.68 12.96 2.22
N SER A 179 -22.04 11.79 2.35
CA SER A 179 -21.69 11.14 3.62
C SER A 179 -20.43 11.71 4.28
N GLY A 180 -19.72 12.65 3.64
CA GLY A 180 -18.53 13.31 4.19
C GLY A 180 -17.21 12.62 3.88
N ILE A 181 -17.19 11.60 3.01
CA ILE A 181 -15.98 10.89 2.61
C ILE A 181 -15.21 11.70 1.58
N LYS A 182 -13.92 11.91 1.81
CA LYS A 182 -13.03 12.56 0.84
C LYS A 182 -12.62 11.57 -0.24
N VAL A 183 -12.93 11.89 -1.49
CA VAL A 183 -12.53 11.09 -2.65
C VAL A 183 -11.50 11.87 -3.43
N SER A 184 -10.32 11.29 -3.64
CA SER A 184 -9.23 11.90 -4.40
C SER A 184 -8.78 11.01 -5.55
N VAL A 185 -8.44 11.62 -6.69
CA VAL A 185 -7.92 10.91 -7.86
C VAL A 185 -6.54 11.45 -8.21
N TYR A 186 -5.51 10.62 -8.05
CA TYR A 186 -4.10 10.94 -8.25
C TYR A 186 -3.60 10.51 -9.62
N ALA A 187 -2.80 11.37 -10.25
CA ALA A 187 -2.08 11.06 -11.49
C ALA A 187 -0.79 11.87 -11.61
N SER A 188 0.05 11.50 -12.58
CA SER A 188 1.24 12.28 -12.92
C SER A 188 0.90 13.75 -13.21
N PRO A 189 1.78 14.71 -12.88
CA PRO A 189 1.50 16.14 -13.00
C PRO A 189 1.06 16.61 -14.39
N ASP A 190 1.40 15.88 -15.45
CA ASP A 190 1.05 16.20 -16.84
C ASP A 190 -0.32 15.62 -17.27
N LYS A 191 -0.86 14.67 -16.50
CA LYS A 191 -2.13 13.99 -16.79
C LYS A 191 -3.23 14.23 -15.76
N TRP A 192 -2.94 14.97 -14.68
CA TRP A 192 -3.88 15.21 -13.58
C TRP A 192 -5.20 15.85 -14.03
N ASP A 193 -5.22 16.64 -15.11
CA ASP A 193 -6.45 17.22 -15.68
C ASP A 193 -7.43 16.17 -16.23
N GLN A 194 -6.96 14.94 -16.47
CA GLN A 194 -7.77 13.82 -16.98
C GLN A 194 -8.48 13.04 -15.86
N THR A 195 -8.29 13.46 -14.59
CA THR A 195 -8.84 12.78 -13.41
C THR A 195 -10.31 13.11 -13.14
N ARG A 196 -10.81 14.21 -13.70
CA ARG A 196 -12.12 14.78 -13.34
C ARG A 196 -13.28 13.81 -13.55
N TYR A 197 -13.29 13.10 -14.67
CA TYR A 197 -14.36 12.14 -14.97
C TYR A 197 -14.41 11.00 -13.95
N ALA A 198 -13.24 10.43 -13.61
CA ALA A 198 -13.14 9.38 -12.62
C ALA A 198 -13.56 9.86 -11.23
N LEU A 199 -13.20 11.10 -10.85
CA LEU A 199 -13.62 11.68 -9.58
C LEU A 199 -15.15 11.79 -9.49
N ASP A 200 -15.78 12.39 -10.51
CA ASP A 200 -17.23 12.57 -10.53
C ASP A 200 -17.96 11.20 -10.57
N ALA A 201 -17.38 10.18 -11.21
CA ALA A 201 -17.93 8.82 -11.23
C ALA A 201 -17.76 8.11 -9.88
N ALA A 202 -16.58 8.18 -9.26
CA ALA A 202 -16.28 7.53 -7.99
C ALA A 202 -17.15 8.06 -6.85
N VAL A 203 -17.37 9.38 -6.78
CA VAL A 203 -18.28 10.00 -5.79
C VAL A 203 -19.70 9.43 -5.94
N LYS A 204 -20.25 9.43 -7.16
CA LYS A 204 -21.61 8.94 -7.41
C LYS A 204 -21.77 7.45 -7.13
N LEU A 205 -20.76 6.65 -7.46
CA LEU A 205 -20.76 5.21 -7.23
C LEU A 205 -20.66 4.89 -5.74
N LEU A 206 -19.80 5.59 -5.01
CA LEU A 206 -19.67 5.40 -3.56
C LEU A 206 -20.98 5.75 -2.85
N GLU A 207 -21.59 6.88 -3.17
CA GLU A 207 -22.91 7.27 -2.63
C GLU A 207 -24.02 6.27 -3.00
N PHE A 208 -23.97 5.74 -4.23
CA PHE A 208 -24.89 4.70 -4.67
C PHE A 208 -24.73 3.43 -3.85
N TYR A 209 -23.50 2.96 -3.63
CA TYR A 209 -23.24 1.72 -2.89
C TYR A 209 -23.58 1.85 -1.40
N GLU A 210 -23.25 2.98 -0.77
CA GLU A 210 -23.67 3.23 0.61
C GLU A 210 -25.19 3.15 0.77
N LYS A 211 -25.93 3.77 -0.17
CA LYS A 211 -27.40 3.71 -0.18
C LYS A 211 -27.94 2.32 -0.54
N HIS A 212 -27.32 1.63 -1.49
CA HIS A 212 -27.81 0.37 -2.00
C HIS A 212 -27.61 -0.78 -1.01
N PHE A 213 -26.45 -0.82 -0.35
CA PHE A 213 -26.12 -1.83 0.64
C PHE A 213 -26.58 -1.47 2.06
N ASP A 214 -27.02 -0.23 2.28
CA ASP A 214 -27.39 0.30 3.60
C ASP A 214 -26.24 0.15 4.62
N ILE A 215 -25.02 0.34 4.14
CA ILE A 215 -23.77 0.22 4.90
C ILE A 215 -22.88 1.39 4.51
N SER A 216 -22.51 2.24 5.47
CA SER A 216 -21.59 3.34 5.24
C SER A 216 -20.18 2.84 4.92
N PHE A 217 -19.48 3.58 4.07
CA PHE A 217 -18.08 3.33 3.78
C PHE A 217 -17.26 3.58 5.06
N PRO A 218 -16.48 2.60 5.55
CA PRO A 218 -15.95 2.64 6.90
C PRO A 218 -14.69 3.51 7.05
N LEU A 219 -14.10 4.00 5.96
CA LEU A 219 -12.87 4.79 5.98
C LEU A 219 -13.17 6.27 5.70
N PRO A 220 -12.44 7.22 6.31
CA PRO A 220 -12.68 8.65 6.13
C PRO A 220 -12.29 9.20 4.75
N LYS A 221 -11.59 8.40 3.92
CA LYS A 221 -11.16 8.79 2.57
C LYS A 221 -11.08 7.58 1.64
N LEU A 222 -11.20 7.86 0.35
CA LEU A 222 -10.97 6.93 -0.75
C LEU A 222 -10.08 7.58 -1.80
N ASP A 223 -8.87 7.05 -1.98
CA ASP A 223 -7.95 7.50 -3.01
C ASP A 223 -7.97 6.53 -4.19
N LEU A 224 -8.00 7.06 -5.40
CA LEU A 224 -7.82 6.33 -6.65
C LEU A 224 -6.54 6.85 -7.30
N ILE A 225 -5.61 5.98 -7.69
CA ILE A 225 -4.32 6.40 -8.27
C ILE A 225 -4.04 5.72 -9.61
N ALA A 226 -3.74 6.53 -10.64
CA ALA A 226 -3.35 6.07 -11.96
C ALA A 226 -1.85 5.75 -12.00
N VAL A 227 -1.50 4.48 -11.83
CA VAL A 227 -0.12 3.98 -11.89
C VAL A 227 0.29 3.76 -13.37
N PRO A 228 1.45 4.30 -13.82
CA PRO A 228 1.92 4.17 -15.19
C PRO A 228 2.15 2.71 -15.60
N ASP A 229 2.88 1.97 -14.78
CA ASP A 229 3.22 0.57 -15.01
C ASP A 229 2.41 -0.31 -14.05
N PHE A 230 1.29 -0.86 -14.55
CA PHE A 230 0.37 -1.67 -13.75
C PHE A 230 -0.08 -2.90 -14.53
N GLN A 231 0.23 -4.10 -14.01
CA GLN A 231 -0.03 -5.36 -14.71
C GLN A 231 -1.52 -5.60 -14.93
N SER A 232 -2.33 -5.37 -13.89
CA SER A 232 -3.78 -5.57 -13.91
C SER A 232 -4.53 -4.34 -14.42
N GLY A 233 -5.87 -4.40 -14.44
CA GLY A 233 -6.71 -3.25 -14.76
C GLY A 233 -6.80 -2.25 -13.60
N ALA A 234 -7.02 -2.78 -12.39
CA ALA A 234 -7.06 -2.08 -11.11
C ALA A 234 -6.86 -3.08 -9.95
N MET A 235 -6.71 -2.58 -8.73
CA MET A 235 -6.63 -3.35 -7.48
C MET A 235 -7.28 -2.58 -6.33
N GLU A 236 -8.22 -3.20 -5.64
CA GLU A 236 -9.11 -2.65 -4.61
C GLU A 236 -8.48 -2.45 -3.22
N ASN A 237 -7.20 -2.05 -3.15
CA ASN A 237 -6.56 -1.84 -1.85
C ASN A 237 -7.37 -0.84 -1.02
N TRP A 238 -7.73 -1.21 0.20
CA TRP A 238 -8.78 -0.51 0.94
C TRP A 238 -8.38 0.94 1.22
N GLY A 239 -9.13 1.89 0.68
CA GLY A 239 -8.86 3.33 0.80
C GLY A 239 -7.78 3.87 -0.16
N LEU A 240 -7.06 3.02 -0.92
CA LEU A 240 -6.08 3.43 -1.93
C LEU A 240 -6.11 2.47 -3.13
N ILE A 241 -7.13 2.64 -3.98
CA ILE A 241 -7.33 1.79 -5.16
C ILE A 241 -6.31 2.19 -6.23
N THR A 242 -5.54 1.22 -6.73
CA THR A 242 -4.57 1.46 -7.80
C THR A 242 -5.17 1.06 -9.14
N TYR A 243 -4.91 1.83 -10.19
CA TYR A 243 -5.41 1.62 -11.53
C TYR A 243 -4.28 1.70 -12.54
N ARG A 244 -4.39 0.97 -13.64
CA ARG A 244 -3.68 1.34 -14.86
C ARG A 244 -4.20 2.69 -15.35
N GLU A 245 -3.35 3.54 -15.91
CA GLU A 245 -3.77 4.85 -16.44
C GLU A 245 -5.00 4.77 -17.38
N THR A 246 -5.03 3.79 -18.29
CA THR A 246 -6.15 3.58 -19.23
C THR A 246 -7.47 3.18 -18.56
N SER A 247 -7.43 2.74 -17.31
CA SER A 247 -8.60 2.34 -16.53
C SER A 247 -9.17 3.46 -15.66
N LEU A 248 -8.46 4.60 -15.55
CA LEU A 248 -8.85 5.70 -14.67
C LEU A 248 -8.89 7.06 -15.37
N LEU A 249 -7.93 7.34 -16.25
CA LEU A 249 -7.80 8.66 -16.86
C LEU A 249 -8.68 8.76 -18.12
N TYR A 250 -9.37 9.90 -18.26
CA TYR A 250 -10.23 10.17 -19.40
C TYR A 250 -9.97 11.57 -19.96
N ASN A 251 -9.71 11.64 -21.27
CA ASN A 251 -9.49 12.89 -21.98
C ASN A 251 -10.57 13.07 -23.06
N PRO A 252 -11.46 14.07 -22.96
CA PRO A 252 -12.55 14.25 -23.93
C PRO A 252 -12.09 14.51 -25.37
N LYS A 253 -10.82 14.93 -25.57
CA LYS A 253 -10.27 15.20 -26.91
C LYS A 253 -9.75 13.95 -27.62
N THR A 254 -9.36 12.91 -26.86
CA THR A 254 -8.66 11.74 -27.40
C THR A 254 -9.27 10.40 -27.00
N SER A 255 -10.03 10.36 -25.90
CA SER A 255 -10.69 9.15 -25.40
C SER A 255 -12.04 8.94 -26.09
N SER A 256 -12.29 7.71 -26.52
CA SER A 256 -13.53 7.29 -27.17
C SER A 256 -14.69 7.10 -26.17
N ALA A 257 -15.89 6.89 -26.69
CA ALA A 257 -17.04 6.49 -25.86
C ALA A 257 -16.82 5.10 -25.22
N ALA A 258 -16.10 4.20 -25.88
CA ALA A 258 -15.74 2.89 -25.34
C ALA A 258 -14.78 3.03 -24.15
N ASP A 259 -13.82 3.96 -24.23
CA ASP A 259 -12.90 4.25 -23.11
C ASP A 259 -13.65 4.84 -21.92
N LYS A 260 -14.60 5.74 -22.17
CA LYS A 260 -15.46 6.28 -21.11
C LYS A 260 -16.26 5.18 -20.40
N LEU A 261 -16.82 4.25 -21.17
CA LEU A 261 -17.52 3.09 -20.63
C LEU A 261 -16.56 2.18 -19.86
N TRP A 262 -15.33 1.97 -20.34
CA TRP A 262 -14.31 1.18 -19.66
C TRP A 262 -13.93 1.78 -18.30
N VAL A 263 -13.61 3.07 -18.24
CA VAL A 263 -13.31 3.77 -16.98
C VAL A 263 -14.48 3.64 -15.99
N THR A 264 -15.72 3.75 -16.49
CA THR A 264 -16.92 3.56 -15.65
C THR A 264 -17.07 2.13 -15.17
N LYS A 265 -16.77 1.13 -16.01
CA LYS A 265 -16.79 -0.28 -15.63
C LYS A 265 -15.74 -0.59 -14.58
N VAL A 266 -14.53 -0.06 -14.71
CA VAL A 266 -13.44 -0.33 -13.76
C VAL A 266 -13.62 0.45 -12.46
N ALA A 267 -14.54 1.42 -12.41
CA ALA A 267 -14.99 2.03 -11.16
C ALA A 267 -15.81 1.09 -10.24
N HIS A 268 -16.10 -0.17 -10.65
CA HIS A 268 -16.65 -1.21 -9.76
C HIS A 268 -15.75 -1.56 -8.56
N GLN A 269 -14.49 -1.12 -8.58
CA GLN A 269 -13.55 -1.30 -7.47
C GLN A 269 -13.89 -0.41 -6.26
N VAL A 270 -14.77 0.58 -6.44
CA VAL A 270 -15.27 1.51 -5.42
C VAL A 270 -16.25 0.84 -4.48
#